data_AF-A0A931KJ53-F1
#
_entry.id   AF-A0A931KJ53-F1
#
_cell.length_a   1.000
_cell.length_b   1.000
_cell.length_c   1.000
_cell.angle_alpha   90.00
_cell.angle_beta   90.00
_cell.angle_gamma   90.00
#
_symmetry.space_group_name_H-M   'P 1'
#
loop_
_entity.id
_entity.type
_entity.pdbx_description
1 polymer ?
#
loop_
_entity_poly.entity_id
_entity_poly.type
_entity_poly.pdbx_seq_one_letter_code
_entity_poly.pdbx_strand_id
1 'polypeptide(L)'
;MKPFLANYARLSAIFTVTMVSLMLVVKALAFFNSGSASVLASFTDSVLDCTISLVTLMVVSWSQKPADDDHRFGHGKIEGVAALLQAGLMFSAAFFIALDSIQRLVDKTPIENQISSIGLLIFAMILTIVMVVAQKYFLKKTNSLALKADHAHYSTDIFLNGVVIISLLLSQYGAPPIIDVLLALGIAALFVKTAFKMGHEAFDMLMDKQVDEAILKDITEIVARQEGILGMHDLRVTLSGTRHMISFDVEMDPSILLWTAHEMARVAEKAILEKYPEADIIIHIDPYGDTYDARH
;
A
#
# COMPACT_ATOMS: atom_id res chain seq x y z
N MET A 1 -21.01 -10.17 11.16
CA MET A 1 -19.83 -10.02 10.26
C MET A 1 -20.18 -9.10 9.11
N LYS A 2 -19.68 -7.85 9.10
CA LYS A 2 -19.80 -6.94 7.95
C LYS A 2 -18.45 -6.91 7.22
N PRO A 3 -18.29 -7.59 6.07
CA PRO A 3 -17.03 -7.70 5.32
C PRO A 3 -16.75 -6.44 4.46
N PHE A 4 -17.13 -5.25 4.93
CA PHE A 4 -17.31 -4.10 4.03
C PHE A 4 -15.99 -3.43 3.63
N LEU A 5 -14.98 -3.40 4.52
CA LEU A 5 -13.69 -2.73 4.25
C LEU A 5 -12.74 -3.62 3.43
N ALA A 6 -12.65 -4.91 3.77
CA ALA A 6 -11.90 -5.91 3.01
C ALA A 6 -12.35 -6.00 1.53
N ASN A 7 -13.64 -5.80 1.26
CA ASN A 7 -14.16 -5.84 -0.11
C ASN A 7 -13.59 -4.71 -1.00
N TYR A 8 -13.33 -3.51 -0.45
CA TYR A 8 -12.88 -2.39 -1.28
C TYR A 8 -11.46 -2.57 -1.81
N ALA A 9 -10.55 -3.12 -1.01
CA ALA A 9 -9.19 -3.39 -1.46
C ALA A 9 -9.18 -4.40 -2.63
N ARG A 10 -9.95 -5.48 -2.47
CA ARG A 10 -10.07 -6.52 -3.50
C ARG A 10 -10.79 -6.01 -4.75
N LEU A 11 -11.88 -5.25 -4.59
CA LEU A 11 -12.59 -4.63 -5.72
C LEU A 11 -11.68 -3.68 -6.49
N SER A 12 -10.88 -2.88 -5.79
CA SER A 12 -9.89 -2.00 -6.43
C SER A 12 -8.85 -2.81 -7.21
N ALA A 13 -8.30 -3.88 -6.62
CA ALA A 13 -7.31 -4.71 -7.29
C ALA A 13 -7.89 -5.42 -8.54
N ILE A 14 -9.13 -5.91 -8.47
CA ILE A 14 -9.84 -6.48 -9.63
C ILE A 14 -10.02 -5.43 -10.73
N PHE A 15 -10.43 -4.21 -10.34
CA PHE A 15 -10.59 -3.10 -11.28
C PHE A 15 -9.25 -2.75 -11.96
N THR A 16 -8.17 -2.62 -11.19
CA THR A 16 -6.82 -2.37 -11.72
C THR A 16 -6.40 -3.47 -12.70
N VAL A 17 -6.48 -4.74 -12.31
CA VAL A 17 -6.14 -5.88 -13.21
C VAL A 17 -6.93 -5.83 -14.51
N THR A 18 -8.23 -5.50 -14.43
CA THR A 18 -9.09 -5.37 -15.62
C THR A 18 -8.61 -4.26 -16.55
N MET A 19 -8.30 -3.08 -16.00
CA MET A 19 -7.82 -1.92 -16.77
C MET A 19 -6.44 -2.18 -17.39
N VAL A 20 -5.50 -2.76 -16.63
CA VAL A 20 -4.15 -3.05 -17.13
C VAL A 20 -4.18 -4.17 -18.17
N SER A 21 -5.05 -5.17 -18.01
CA SER A 21 -5.26 -6.21 -19.03
C SER A 21 -5.81 -5.63 -20.33
N LEU A 22 -6.77 -4.69 -20.24
CA LEU A 22 -7.27 -3.97 -21.42
C LEU A 22 -6.15 -3.18 -22.09
N MET A 23 -5.33 -2.46 -21.31
CA MET A 23 -4.21 -1.67 -21.84
C MET A 23 -3.15 -2.57 -22.52
N LEU A 24 -2.88 -3.74 -21.94
CA LEU A 24 -2.00 -4.74 -22.52
C LEU A 24 -2.49 -5.23 -23.88
N VAL A 25 -3.80 -5.51 -24.03
CA VAL A 25 -4.39 -5.92 -25.31
C VAL A 25 -4.25 -4.81 -26.35
N VAL A 26 -4.54 -3.55 -26.00
CA VAL A 26 -4.39 -2.42 -26.93
C VAL A 26 -2.94 -2.27 -27.39
N LYS A 27 -1.96 -2.32 -26.47
CA LYS A 27 -0.54 -2.22 -26.81
C LYS A 27 -0.03 -3.43 -27.61
N ALA A 28 -0.55 -4.63 -27.34
CA ALA A 28 -0.24 -5.81 -28.13
C ALA A 28 -0.66 -5.64 -29.60
N LEU A 29 -1.90 -5.18 -29.84
CA LEU A 29 -2.39 -4.88 -31.18
C LEU A 29 -1.56 -3.79 -31.87
N ALA A 30 -1.19 -2.74 -31.14
CA ALA A 30 -0.32 -1.69 -31.67
C ALA A 30 1.08 -2.22 -32.04
N PHE A 31 1.65 -3.10 -31.21
CA PHE A 31 2.96 -3.73 -31.46
C PHE A 31 2.94 -4.58 -32.74
N PHE A 32 1.99 -5.50 -32.87
CA PHE A 32 1.89 -6.38 -34.05
C PHE A 32 1.65 -5.60 -35.35
N ASN A 33 0.96 -4.46 -35.29
CA ASN A 33 0.71 -3.62 -36.46
C ASN A 33 1.88 -2.68 -36.79
N SER A 34 2.62 -2.20 -35.79
CA SER A 34 3.66 -1.18 -35.97
C SER A 34 5.05 -1.76 -36.26
N GLY A 35 5.39 -2.93 -35.72
CA GLY A 35 6.75 -3.51 -35.80
C GLY A 35 7.87 -2.65 -35.20
N SER A 36 7.52 -1.60 -34.43
CA SER A 36 8.48 -0.65 -33.87
C SER A 36 9.09 -1.13 -32.56
N ALA A 37 10.40 -0.89 -32.38
CA ALA A 37 11.11 -1.13 -31.13
C ALA A 37 10.56 -0.28 -29.96
N SER A 38 10.08 0.94 -30.24
CA SER A 38 9.47 1.80 -29.21
C SER A 38 8.16 1.23 -28.66
N VAL A 39 7.35 0.62 -29.54
CA VAL A 39 6.07 0.01 -29.15
C VAL A 39 6.32 -1.31 -28.42
N LEU A 40 7.38 -2.05 -28.78
CA LEU A 40 7.83 -3.23 -28.05
C LEU A 40 8.20 -2.89 -26.60
N ALA A 41 9.02 -1.86 -26.37
CA ALA A 41 9.37 -1.42 -25.03
C ALA A 41 8.13 -1.07 -24.20
N SER A 42 7.23 -0.27 -24.75
CA SER A 42 5.98 0.11 -24.07
C SER A 42 5.04 -1.09 -23.81
N PHE A 43 5.06 -2.11 -24.68
CA PHE A 43 4.33 -3.35 -24.47
C PHE A 43 4.95 -4.18 -23.33
N THR A 44 6.28 -4.31 -23.29
CA THR A 44 7.00 -4.98 -22.20
C THR A 44 6.70 -4.34 -20.85
N ASP A 45 6.67 -3.01 -20.77
CA ASP A 45 6.27 -2.30 -19.55
C ASP A 45 4.88 -2.72 -19.09
N SER A 46 3.90 -2.77 -20.00
CA SER A 46 2.53 -3.17 -19.64
C SER A 46 2.38 -4.66 -19.30
N VAL A 47 3.28 -5.54 -19.75
CA VAL A 47 3.36 -6.93 -19.28
C VAL A 47 3.81 -6.97 -17.82
N LEU A 48 4.83 -6.18 -17.47
CA LEU A 48 5.32 -6.06 -16.10
C LEU A 48 4.24 -5.45 -15.19
N ASP A 49 3.56 -4.40 -15.63
CA ASP A 49 2.44 -3.79 -14.89
C ASP A 49 1.31 -4.79 -14.64
N CYS A 50 0.95 -5.59 -15.65
CA CYS A 50 -0.09 -6.61 -15.51
C CYS A 50 0.33 -7.67 -14.49
N THR A 51 1.60 -8.08 -14.52
CA THR A 51 2.17 -9.03 -13.58
C THR A 51 2.13 -8.49 -12.15
N ILE A 52 2.57 -7.24 -11.94
CA ILE A 52 2.54 -6.57 -10.64
C ILE A 52 1.09 -6.47 -10.13
N SER A 53 0.16 -6.02 -10.96
CA SER A 53 -1.27 -5.92 -10.61
C SER A 53 -1.88 -7.27 -10.23
N LEU A 54 -1.54 -8.35 -10.94
CA LEU A 54 -1.99 -9.70 -10.61
C LEU A 54 -1.44 -10.17 -9.27
N VAL A 55 -0.16 -9.92 -9.01
CA VAL A 55 0.47 -10.20 -7.71
C VAL A 55 -0.22 -9.40 -6.61
N THR A 56 -0.48 -8.10 -6.80
CA THR A 56 -1.24 -7.26 -5.86
C THR A 56 -2.62 -7.86 -5.56
N LEU A 57 -3.36 -8.29 -6.58
CA LEU A 57 -4.67 -8.94 -6.40
C LEU A 57 -4.56 -10.24 -5.58
N MET A 58 -3.55 -11.07 -5.85
CA MET A 58 -3.31 -12.30 -5.08
C MET A 58 -2.97 -11.98 -3.62
N VAL A 59 -2.08 -11.02 -3.39
CA VAL A 59 -1.65 -10.58 -2.05
C VAL A 59 -2.84 -10.06 -1.26
N VAL A 60 -3.63 -9.13 -1.81
CA VAL A 60 -4.84 -8.59 -1.15
C VAL A 60 -5.86 -9.69 -0.89
N SER A 61 -6.00 -10.66 -1.80
CA SER A 61 -6.93 -11.78 -1.57
C SER A 61 -6.43 -12.73 -0.49
N TRP A 62 -5.12 -12.91 -0.38
CA TRP A 62 -4.51 -13.78 0.63
C TRP A 62 -4.45 -13.12 2.00
N SER A 63 -4.17 -11.82 2.07
CA SER A 63 -4.14 -11.05 3.34
C SER A 63 -5.46 -11.09 4.09
N GLN A 64 -6.57 -11.27 3.36
CA GLN A 64 -7.92 -11.37 3.89
C GLN A 64 -8.31 -12.78 4.35
N LYS A 65 -7.46 -13.80 4.13
CA LYS A 65 -7.75 -15.14 4.65
C LYS A 65 -7.70 -15.13 6.18
N PRO A 66 -8.63 -15.85 6.84
CA PRO A 66 -8.56 -16.03 8.29
C PRO A 66 -7.28 -16.77 8.71
N ALA A 67 -7.03 -16.82 10.02
CA ALA A 67 -5.97 -17.62 10.58
C ALA A 67 -6.14 -19.11 10.22
N ASP A 68 -5.02 -19.78 9.95
CA ASP A 68 -4.95 -21.22 9.74
C ASP A 68 -3.97 -21.86 10.73
N ASP A 69 -3.74 -23.17 10.60
CA ASP A 69 -2.89 -23.91 11.55
C ASP A 69 -1.42 -23.49 11.49
N ASP A 70 -0.93 -23.06 10.32
CA ASP A 70 0.45 -22.61 10.11
C ASP A 70 0.61 -21.10 10.41
N HIS A 71 -0.46 -20.32 10.29
CA HIS A 71 -0.51 -18.86 10.49
C HIS A 71 -1.63 -18.46 11.45
N ARG A 72 -1.36 -18.62 12.75
CA ARG A 72 -2.33 -18.38 13.85
C ARG A 72 -2.82 -16.93 13.99
N PHE A 73 -2.04 -15.96 13.54
CA PHE A 73 -2.41 -14.53 13.51
C PHE A 73 -2.97 -14.08 12.14
N GLY A 74 -3.19 -15.03 11.22
CA GLY A 74 -3.64 -14.77 9.87
C GLY A 74 -2.52 -14.29 8.93
N HIS A 75 -2.95 -13.79 7.77
CA HIS A 75 -2.07 -13.55 6.63
C HIS A 75 -1.82 -12.07 6.33
N GLY A 76 -2.28 -11.16 7.19
CA GLY A 76 -2.27 -9.72 6.92
C GLY A 76 -0.88 -9.14 6.60
N LYS A 77 0.17 -9.66 7.24
CA LYS A 77 1.57 -9.21 7.04
C LYS A 77 2.09 -9.41 5.60
N ILE A 78 1.44 -10.26 4.79
CA ILE A 78 1.81 -10.42 3.37
C ILE A 78 1.69 -9.12 2.57
N GLU A 79 0.81 -8.20 2.98
CA GLU A 79 0.73 -6.87 2.36
C GLU A 79 1.99 -6.04 2.60
N GLY A 80 2.57 -6.13 3.80
CA GLY A 80 3.85 -5.51 4.12
C GLY A 80 4.97 -6.05 3.24
N VAL A 81 5.05 -7.37 3.07
CA VAL A 81 6.05 -8.01 2.20
C VAL A 81 5.89 -7.55 0.74
N ALA A 82 4.65 -7.52 0.23
CA ALA A 82 4.38 -7.08 -1.13
C ALA A 82 4.70 -5.60 -1.36
N ALA A 83 4.33 -4.74 -0.42
CA ALA A 83 4.64 -3.31 -0.48
C ALA A 83 6.16 -3.05 -0.42
N LEU A 84 6.90 -3.83 0.38
CA LEU A 84 8.36 -3.75 0.44
C LEU A 84 9.00 -4.18 -0.89
N LEU A 85 8.49 -5.25 -1.52
CA LEU A 85 8.94 -5.70 -2.84
C LEU A 85 8.68 -4.62 -3.91
N GLN A 86 7.47 -4.05 -3.94
CA GLN A 86 7.13 -2.96 -4.86
C GLN A 86 8.00 -1.72 -4.62
N ALA A 87 8.34 -1.40 -3.36
CA ALA A 87 9.25 -0.30 -3.05
C ALA A 87 10.66 -0.55 -3.60
N GLY A 88 11.15 -1.79 -3.49
CA GLY A 88 12.43 -2.19 -4.08
C GLY A 88 12.44 -2.08 -5.61
N LEU A 89 11.38 -2.54 -6.28
CA LEU A 89 11.23 -2.43 -7.74
C LEU A 89 11.18 -0.96 -8.19
N MET A 90 10.40 -0.14 -7.49
CA MET A 90 10.27 1.28 -7.77
C MET A 90 11.59 2.04 -7.56
N PHE A 91 12.32 1.72 -6.48
CA PHE A 91 13.66 2.26 -6.24
C PHE A 91 14.65 1.85 -7.35
N SER A 92 14.58 0.59 -7.79
CA SER A 92 15.42 0.08 -8.88
C SER A 92 15.14 0.81 -10.19
N ALA A 93 13.86 1.01 -10.54
CA ALA A 93 13.46 1.79 -11.71
C ALA A 93 13.99 3.23 -11.65
N ALA A 94 13.87 3.88 -10.49
CA ALA A 94 14.40 5.24 -10.27
C ALA A 94 15.93 5.31 -10.47
N PHE A 95 16.64 4.30 -9.97
CA PHE A 95 18.08 4.18 -10.12
C PHE A 95 18.48 4.00 -11.59
N PHE A 96 17.79 3.12 -12.33
CA PHE A 96 18.03 2.94 -13.77
C PHE A 96 17.74 4.21 -14.56
N ILE A 97 16.65 4.92 -14.28
CA ILE A 97 16.34 6.21 -14.91
C ILE A 97 17.46 7.23 -14.66
N ALA A 98 17.96 7.30 -13.42
CA ALA A 98 19.05 8.21 -13.10
C ALA A 98 20.35 7.86 -13.85
N LEU A 99 20.71 6.58 -13.93
CA LEU A 99 21.88 6.12 -14.69
C LEU A 99 21.74 6.41 -16.19
N ASP A 100 20.60 6.07 -16.79
CA ASP A 100 20.31 6.34 -18.21
C ASP A 100 20.37 7.85 -18.50
N SER A 101 19.80 8.68 -17.61
CA SER A 101 19.85 10.14 -17.74
C SER A 101 21.27 10.69 -17.72
N ILE A 102 22.14 10.16 -16.86
CA ILE A 102 23.56 10.56 -16.79
C ILE A 102 24.33 10.09 -18.03
N GLN A 103 24.08 8.86 -18.50
CA GLN A 103 24.73 8.34 -19.71
C GLN A 103 24.36 9.15 -20.96
N ARG A 104 23.09 9.55 -21.10
CA ARG A 104 22.63 10.42 -22.19
C ARG A 104 23.35 11.78 -22.24
N LEU A 105 23.75 12.31 -21.09
CA LEU A 105 24.55 13.55 -21.03
C LEU A 105 25.94 13.36 -21.66
N VAL A 106 26.51 12.16 -21.56
CA VAL A 106 27.82 11.80 -22.09
C VAL A 106 27.74 11.48 -23.59
N ASP A 107 26.78 10.66 -24.00
CA ASP A 107 26.70 10.13 -25.37
C ASP A 107 25.98 11.05 -26.37
N LYS A 108 25.26 12.08 -25.91
CA LYS A 108 24.50 13.05 -26.73
C LYS A 108 23.55 12.39 -27.75
N THR A 109 23.00 11.23 -27.42
CA THR A 109 22.04 10.55 -28.28
C THR A 109 20.72 11.32 -28.31
N PRO A 110 20.22 11.76 -29.48
CA PRO A 110 18.92 12.42 -29.56
C PRO A 110 17.79 11.45 -29.21
N ILE A 111 16.71 11.99 -28.63
CA ILE A 111 15.46 11.25 -28.44
C ILE A 111 14.94 10.90 -29.84
N GLU A 112 14.80 9.61 -30.14
CA GLU A 112 14.17 9.19 -31.39
C GLU A 112 12.79 9.85 -31.50
N ASN A 113 12.53 10.50 -32.64
CA ASN A 113 11.24 11.14 -32.94
C ASN A 113 10.13 10.08 -33.04
N GLN A 114 9.55 9.71 -31.91
CA GLN A 114 8.47 8.72 -31.77
C GLN A 114 7.09 9.29 -32.11
N ILE A 115 6.98 10.03 -33.22
CA ILE A 115 5.74 10.71 -33.61
C ILE A 115 4.61 9.70 -33.88
N SER A 116 4.93 8.48 -34.34
CA SER A 116 3.96 7.41 -34.58
C SER A 116 3.36 6.80 -33.30
N SER A 117 3.90 7.09 -32.11
CA SER A 117 3.46 6.48 -30.84
C SER A 117 2.77 7.48 -29.89
N ILE A 118 2.66 8.77 -30.25
CA ILE A 118 2.08 9.81 -29.37
C ILE A 118 0.62 9.52 -29.04
N GLY A 119 -0.18 9.08 -30.03
CA GLY A 119 -1.60 8.76 -29.80
C GLY A 119 -1.80 7.61 -28.81
N LEU A 120 -0.93 6.59 -28.89
CA LEU A 120 -0.93 5.46 -27.95
C LEU A 120 -0.49 5.90 -26.55
N LEU A 121 0.52 6.77 -26.46
CA LEU A 121 1.03 7.29 -25.20
C LEU A 121 -0.03 8.17 -24.48
N ILE A 122 -0.72 9.04 -25.22
CA ILE A 122 -1.82 9.86 -24.67
C ILE A 122 -2.96 8.96 -24.20
N PHE A 123 -3.35 7.97 -25.00
CA PHE A 123 -4.41 7.02 -24.62
C PHE A 123 -4.04 6.23 -23.35
N ALA A 124 -2.81 5.71 -23.28
CA ALA A 124 -2.30 5.02 -22.09
C ALA A 124 -2.30 5.95 -20.87
N MET A 125 -1.82 7.20 -21.01
CA MET A 125 -1.82 8.18 -19.93
C MET A 125 -3.24 8.47 -19.40
N ILE A 126 -4.24 8.62 -20.28
CA ILE A 126 -5.63 8.83 -19.86
C ILE A 126 -6.14 7.64 -19.05
N LEU A 127 -5.90 6.40 -19.52
CA LEU A 127 -6.29 5.20 -18.79
C LEU A 127 -5.61 5.11 -17.42
N THR A 128 -4.31 5.39 -17.33
CA THR A 128 -3.58 5.39 -16.05
C THR A 128 -4.14 6.44 -15.10
N ILE A 129 -4.49 7.64 -15.58
CA ILE A 129 -5.14 8.68 -14.76
C ILE A 129 -6.49 8.19 -14.20
N VAL A 130 -7.35 7.60 -15.06
CA VAL A 130 -8.64 7.05 -14.62
C VAL A 130 -8.43 5.98 -13.54
N MET A 131 -7.43 5.10 -13.74
CA MET A 131 -7.10 4.05 -12.80
C MET A 131 -6.61 4.59 -11.44
N VAL A 132 -5.67 5.55 -11.44
CA VAL A 132 -5.15 6.18 -10.22
C VAL A 132 -6.24 6.92 -9.46
N VAL A 133 -7.14 7.63 -10.16
CA VAL A 133 -8.29 8.29 -9.52
C VAL A 133 -9.24 7.28 -8.88
N ALA A 134 -9.51 6.16 -9.54
CA ALA A 134 -10.33 5.09 -8.99
C ALA A 134 -9.66 4.46 -7.76
N GLN A 135 -8.37 4.11 -7.82
CA GLN A 135 -7.61 3.57 -6.69
C GLN A 135 -7.61 4.52 -5.50
N LYS A 136 -7.45 5.83 -5.74
CA LYS A 136 -7.53 6.85 -4.69
C LYS A 136 -8.89 6.90 -4.00
N TYR A 137 -9.98 6.64 -4.72
CA TYR A 137 -11.31 6.52 -4.12
C TYR A 137 -11.39 5.31 -3.20
N PHE A 138 -10.90 4.14 -3.63
CA PHE A 138 -10.88 2.92 -2.80
C PHE A 138 -9.96 3.05 -1.59
N LEU A 139 -8.78 3.65 -1.73
CA LEU A 139 -7.84 3.91 -0.63
C LEU A 139 -8.38 4.86 0.45
N LYS A 140 -9.40 5.67 0.16
CA LYS A 140 -10.11 6.42 1.22
C LYS A 140 -11.04 5.55 2.06
N LYS A 141 -11.29 4.31 1.62
CA LYS A 141 -12.21 3.34 2.23
C LYS A 141 -11.48 2.09 2.73
N THR A 142 -10.17 2.00 2.58
CA THR A 142 -9.36 0.87 3.05
C THR A 142 -7.96 1.35 3.40
N ASN A 143 -7.33 0.71 4.38
CA ASN A 143 -5.93 0.95 4.75
C ASN A 143 -4.99 -0.12 4.17
N SER A 144 -5.34 -0.76 3.06
CA SER A 144 -4.50 -1.77 2.41
C SER A 144 -3.18 -1.15 1.94
N LEU A 145 -2.07 -1.68 2.46
CA LEU A 145 -0.74 -1.22 2.14
C LEU A 145 -0.32 -1.68 0.74
N ALA A 146 -0.71 -2.89 0.34
CA ALA A 146 -0.45 -3.40 -1.01
C ALA A 146 -1.14 -2.51 -2.07
N LEU A 147 -2.39 -2.10 -1.84
CA LEU A 147 -3.08 -1.19 -2.75
C LEU A 147 -2.47 0.21 -2.76
N LYS A 148 -1.98 0.70 -1.61
CA LYS A 148 -1.31 2.00 -1.52
C LYS A 148 -0.01 2.00 -2.33
N ALA A 149 0.71 0.88 -2.31
CA ALA A 149 1.92 0.71 -3.08
C ALA A 149 1.66 0.63 -4.58
N ASP A 150 0.63 -0.12 -4.99
CA ASP A 150 0.17 -0.20 -6.37
C ASP A 150 -0.28 1.17 -6.92
N HIS A 151 -1.04 1.94 -6.12
CA HIS A 151 -1.41 3.31 -6.47
C HIS A 151 -0.18 4.24 -6.60
N ALA A 152 0.83 4.07 -5.73
CA ALA A 152 2.05 4.88 -5.80
C ALA A 152 2.81 4.62 -7.10
N HIS A 153 2.99 3.35 -7.49
CA HIS A 153 3.62 2.94 -8.76
C HIS A 153 2.95 3.63 -9.96
N TYR A 154 1.63 3.48 -10.11
CA TYR A 154 0.92 4.11 -11.23
C TYR A 154 0.84 5.63 -11.15
N SER A 155 0.77 6.20 -9.95
CA SER A 155 0.86 7.66 -9.79
C SER A 155 2.18 8.17 -10.33
N THR A 156 3.28 7.48 -10.01
CA THR A 156 4.60 7.85 -10.48
C THR A 156 4.81 7.65 -11.98
N ASP A 157 4.14 6.66 -12.59
CA ASP A 157 4.12 6.52 -14.06
C ASP A 157 3.45 7.69 -14.77
N ILE A 158 2.40 8.29 -14.19
CA ILE A 158 1.76 9.50 -14.74
C ILE A 158 2.76 10.65 -14.76
N PHE A 159 3.51 10.86 -13.67
CA PHE A 159 4.54 11.90 -13.61
C PHE A 159 5.65 11.66 -14.62
N LEU A 160 6.12 10.40 -14.75
CA LEU A 160 7.15 10.01 -15.70
C LEU A 160 6.71 10.33 -17.14
N ASN A 161 5.54 9.84 -17.54
CA ASN A 161 5.01 10.09 -18.87
C ASN A 161 4.74 11.60 -19.10
N GLY A 162 4.30 12.33 -18.08
CA GLY A 162 4.11 13.78 -18.15
C GLY A 162 5.40 14.53 -18.44
N VAL A 163 6.51 14.17 -17.80
CA VAL A 163 7.82 14.75 -18.11
C VAL A 163 8.31 14.37 -19.49
N VAL A 164 8.11 13.13 -19.94
CA VAL A 164 8.47 12.75 -21.32
C VAL A 164 7.74 13.65 -22.33
N ILE A 165 6.45 13.92 -22.13
CA ILE A 165 5.69 14.85 -22.99
C ILE A 165 6.25 16.27 -22.91
N ILE A 166 6.52 16.79 -21.71
CA ILE A 166 7.10 18.14 -21.52
C ILE A 166 8.46 18.24 -22.21
N SER A 167 9.30 17.22 -22.06
CA SER A 167 10.63 17.14 -22.67
C SER A 167 10.56 17.14 -24.19
N LEU A 168 9.66 16.33 -24.77
CA LEU A 168 9.40 16.31 -26.22
C LEU A 168 8.94 17.69 -26.74
N LEU A 169 8.02 18.35 -26.03
CA LEU A 169 7.56 19.69 -26.40
C LEU A 169 8.70 20.71 -26.35
N LEU A 170 9.46 20.74 -25.26
CA LEU A 170 10.61 21.65 -25.11
C LEU A 170 11.68 21.41 -26.17
N SER A 171 11.95 20.15 -26.53
CA SER A 171 12.87 19.80 -27.61
C SER A 171 12.42 20.37 -28.96
N GLN A 172 11.11 20.40 -29.26
CA GLN A 172 10.59 21.01 -30.50
C GLN A 172 10.78 22.53 -30.53
N TYR A 173 10.77 23.19 -29.38
CA TYR A 173 11.05 24.63 -29.25
C TYR A 173 12.55 24.96 -29.15
N GLY A 174 13.44 23.97 -29.37
CA GLY A 174 14.90 24.17 -29.40
C GLY A 174 15.56 24.24 -28.03
N ALA A 175 14.90 23.71 -26.99
CA ALA A 175 15.46 23.69 -25.65
C ALA A 175 16.69 22.75 -25.58
N PRO A 176 17.74 23.09 -24.80
CA PRO A 176 18.95 22.29 -24.75
C PRO A 176 18.70 20.91 -24.12
N PRO A 177 19.39 19.84 -24.59
CA PRO A 177 19.21 18.46 -24.09
C PRO A 177 19.40 18.29 -22.58
N ILE A 178 20.12 19.21 -21.94
CA ILE A 178 20.33 19.19 -20.49
C ILE A 178 19.02 19.33 -19.69
N ILE A 179 17.98 19.94 -20.28
CA ILE A 179 16.68 20.08 -19.61
C ILE A 179 15.99 18.72 -19.47
N ASP A 180 16.08 17.85 -20.48
CA ASP A 180 15.55 16.47 -20.40
C ASP A 180 16.20 15.71 -19.24
N VAL A 181 17.53 15.77 -19.16
CA VAL A 181 18.32 15.14 -18.09
C VAL A 181 17.92 15.67 -16.71
N LEU A 182 17.75 16.99 -16.56
CA LEU A 182 17.34 17.59 -15.29
C LEU A 182 15.92 17.16 -14.88
N LEU A 183 14.99 17.10 -15.83
CA LEU A 183 13.62 16.65 -15.56
C LEU A 183 13.59 15.16 -15.19
N ALA A 184 14.33 14.31 -15.89
CA ALA A 184 14.43 12.88 -15.61
C ALA A 184 15.07 12.61 -14.24
N LEU A 185 16.16 13.31 -13.89
CA LEU A 185 16.75 13.25 -12.55
C LEU A 185 15.79 13.75 -11.46
N GLY A 186 15.01 14.80 -11.75
CA GLY A 186 13.98 15.32 -10.85
C GLY A 186 12.91 14.27 -10.53
N ILE A 187 12.43 13.54 -11.54
CA ILE A 187 11.50 12.42 -11.31
C ILE A 187 12.16 11.28 -10.56
N ALA A 188 13.39 10.89 -10.92
CA ALA A 188 14.10 9.82 -10.24
C ALA A 188 14.21 10.12 -8.73
N ALA A 189 14.51 11.36 -8.35
CA ALA A 189 14.50 11.78 -6.95
C ALA A 189 13.12 11.66 -6.27
N LEU A 190 12.04 12.02 -6.98
CA LEU A 190 10.67 11.84 -6.49
C LEU A 190 10.29 10.37 -6.32
N PHE A 191 10.73 9.50 -7.24
CA PHE A 191 10.53 8.06 -7.14
C PHE A 191 11.26 7.50 -5.93
N VAL A 192 12.55 7.82 -5.75
CA VAL A 192 13.34 7.38 -4.58
C VAL A 192 12.67 7.80 -3.28
N LYS A 193 12.21 9.06 -3.18
CA LYS A 193 11.50 9.54 -1.98
C LYS A 193 10.21 8.74 -1.71
N THR A 194 9.46 8.42 -2.76
CA THR A 194 8.19 7.69 -2.65
C THR A 194 8.42 6.23 -2.29
N ALA A 195 9.38 5.58 -2.94
CA ALA A 195 9.82 4.22 -2.64
C ALA A 195 10.34 4.10 -1.21
N PHE A 196 11.16 5.06 -0.73
CA PHE A 196 11.67 5.05 0.64
C PHE A 196 10.54 5.19 1.67
N LYS A 197 9.61 6.13 1.45
CA LYS A 197 8.44 6.29 2.33
C LYS A 197 7.62 4.99 2.40
N MET A 198 7.34 4.39 1.24
CA MET A 198 6.56 3.17 1.13
C MET A 198 7.26 1.96 1.77
N GLY A 199 8.56 1.81 1.53
CA GLY A 199 9.38 0.78 2.15
C GLY A 199 9.45 0.93 3.67
N HIS A 200 9.51 2.17 4.17
CA HIS A 200 9.46 2.43 5.62
C HIS A 200 8.11 2.04 6.23
N GLU A 201 6.99 2.42 5.59
CA GLU A 201 5.65 2.02 6.05
C GLU A 201 5.46 0.48 6.02
N ALA A 202 6.02 -0.20 5.01
CA ALA A 202 6.02 -1.65 4.92
C ALA A 202 6.88 -2.31 6.01
N PHE A 203 8.06 -1.76 6.27
CA PHE A 203 8.94 -2.23 7.32
C PHE A 203 8.31 -2.04 8.71
N ASP A 204 7.70 -0.88 8.96
CA ASP A 204 6.96 -0.57 10.18
C ASP A 204 5.86 -1.59 10.45
N MET A 205 5.10 -1.98 9.43
CA MET A 205 4.06 -3.01 9.54
C MET A 205 4.65 -4.39 9.89
N LEU A 206 5.76 -4.76 9.27
CA LEU A 206 6.41 -6.06 9.52
C LEU A 206 7.03 -6.14 10.91
N MET A 207 7.52 -5.01 11.42
CA MET A 207 8.12 -4.86 12.75
C MET A 207 7.10 -4.63 13.86
N ASP A 208 5.80 -4.77 13.59
CA ASP A 208 4.73 -4.57 14.57
C ASP A 208 4.80 -3.20 15.24
N LYS A 209 5.09 -2.14 14.46
CA LYS A 209 5.08 -0.77 14.96
C LYS A 209 3.71 -0.40 15.51
N GLN A 210 3.73 0.31 16.63
CA GLN A 210 2.52 0.81 17.27
C GLN A 210 1.79 1.81 16.39
N VAL A 211 0.45 1.75 16.43
CA VAL A 211 -0.43 2.71 15.75
C VAL A 211 -0.37 4.11 16.38
N ASP A 212 -0.99 5.08 15.71
CA ASP A 212 -1.06 6.46 16.18
C ASP A 212 -1.69 6.58 17.59
N GLU A 213 -1.17 7.52 18.37
CA GLU A 213 -1.61 7.78 19.76
C GLU A 213 -3.11 8.07 19.88
N ALA A 214 -3.72 8.64 18.83
CA ALA A 214 -5.16 8.87 18.78
C ALA A 214 -5.98 7.58 18.89
N ILE A 215 -5.52 6.47 18.28
CA ILE A 215 -6.18 5.17 18.37
C ILE A 215 -5.99 4.57 19.76
N LEU A 216 -4.80 4.71 20.34
CA LEU A 216 -4.51 4.23 21.70
C LEU A 216 -5.40 4.93 22.73
N LYS A 217 -5.49 6.26 22.64
CA LYS A 217 -6.34 7.06 23.51
C LYS A 217 -7.82 6.69 23.36
N ASP A 218 -8.27 6.49 22.13
CA ASP A 218 -9.64 6.10 21.85
C ASP A 218 -10.00 4.73 22.46
N ILE A 219 -9.13 3.71 22.30
CA ILE A 219 -9.33 2.39 22.93
C ILE A 219 -9.31 2.51 24.46
N THR A 220 -8.37 3.29 25.01
CA THR A 220 -8.29 3.56 26.45
C THR A 220 -9.59 4.16 26.98
N GLU A 221 -10.16 5.15 26.27
CA GLU A 221 -11.43 5.78 26.66
C GLU A 221 -12.63 4.82 26.53
N ILE A 222 -12.63 3.91 25.55
CA ILE A 222 -13.67 2.89 25.40
C ILE A 222 -13.63 1.93 26.60
N VAL A 223 -12.45 1.45 26.97
CA VAL A 223 -12.25 0.51 28.08
C VAL A 223 -12.54 1.16 29.44
N ALA A 224 -12.08 2.40 29.65
CA ALA A 224 -12.28 3.14 30.91
C ALA A 224 -13.76 3.46 31.22
N ARG A 225 -14.66 3.38 30.24
CA ARG A 225 -16.11 3.58 30.43
C ARG A 225 -16.85 2.31 30.85
N GLN A 226 -16.20 1.16 30.85
CA GLN A 226 -16.85 -0.11 31.17
C GLN A 226 -16.92 -0.31 32.68
N GLU A 227 -18.10 -0.73 33.15
CA GLU A 227 -18.33 -0.99 34.56
C GLU A 227 -17.53 -2.21 35.03
N GLY A 228 -16.88 -2.10 36.20
CA GLY A 228 -16.09 -3.17 36.80
C GLY A 228 -14.61 -3.21 36.38
N ILE A 229 -14.19 -2.38 35.42
CA ILE A 229 -12.76 -2.18 35.10
C ILE A 229 -12.23 -1.03 35.96
N LEU A 230 -11.23 -1.34 36.79
CA LEU A 230 -10.63 -0.39 37.75
C LEU A 230 -9.38 0.29 37.18
N GLY A 231 -8.71 -0.38 36.23
CA GLY A 231 -7.48 0.09 35.60
C GLY A 231 -7.23 -0.61 34.27
N MET A 232 -6.33 -0.04 33.46
CA MET A 232 -5.85 -0.63 32.22
C MET A 232 -4.38 -0.25 32.03
N HIS A 233 -3.55 -1.22 31.68
CA HIS A 233 -2.13 -1.03 31.40
C HIS A 233 -1.68 -1.87 30.22
N ASP A 234 -0.43 -1.60 29.78
CA ASP A 234 0.25 -2.35 28.72
C ASP A 234 -0.52 -2.46 27.39
N LEU A 235 -1.21 -1.38 27.00
CA LEU A 235 -1.91 -1.32 25.73
C LEU A 235 -0.94 -1.33 24.54
N ARG A 236 -0.93 -2.45 23.83
CA ARG A 236 -0.24 -2.66 22.56
C ARG A 236 -1.24 -2.76 21.43
N VAL A 237 -1.08 -1.91 20.43
CA VAL A 237 -1.92 -1.93 19.23
C VAL A 237 -1.05 -1.83 17.99
N THR A 238 -1.11 -2.85 17.14
CA THR A 238 -0.33 -2.96 15.90
C THR A 238 -1.25 -3.29 14.72
N LEU A 239 -0.72 -3.31 13.49
CA LEU A 239 -1.49 -3.61 12.28
C LEU A 239 -1.00 -4.87 11.59
N SER A 240 -1.94 -5.75 11.23
CA SER A 240 -1.72 -6.90 10.35
C SER A 240 -2.72 -6.84 9.20
N GLY A 241 -2.25 -6.54 7.99
CA GLY A 241 -3.11 -6.15 6.88
C GLY A 241 -3.92 -4.89 7.23
N THR A 242 -5.24 -4.99 7.12
CA THR A 242 -6.19 -3.96 7.55
C THR A 242 -6.69 -4.14 8.99
N ARG A 243 -6.25 -5.19 9.69
CA ARG A 243 -6.76 -5.57 11.02
C ARG A 243 -5.88 -4.97 12.12
N HIS A 244 -6.52 -4.45 13.16
CA HIS A 244 -5.83 -4.01 14.37
C HIS A 244 -5.62 -5.21 15.27
N MET A 245 -4.37 -5.48 15.64
CA MET A 245 -4.03 -6.46 16.67
C MET A 245 -3.94 -5.70 17.99
N ILE A 246 -4.82 -5.99 18.93
CA ILE A 246 -4.98 -5.25 20.19
C ILE A 246 -4.70 -6.21 21.34
N SER A 247 -3.74 -5.88 22.19
CA SER A 247 -3.44 -6.62 23.41
C SER A 247 -3.29 -5.64 24.56
N PHE A 248 -3.95 -5.91 25.68
CA PHE A 248 -3.85 -5.09 26.88
C PHE A 248 -4.30 -5.87 28.11
N ASP A 249 -3.96 -5.31 29.26
CA ASP A 249 -4.28 -5.85 30.56
C ASP A 249 -5.33 -4.95 31.22
N VAL A 250 -6.31 -5.56 31.89
CA VAL A 250 -7.35 -4.84 32.65
C VAL A 250 -7.30 -5.25 34.12
N GLU A 251 -7.39 -4.27 35.01
CA GLU A 251 -7.42 -4.49 36.43
C GLU A 251 -8.86 -4.59 36.93
N MET A 252 -9.18 -5.65 37.67
CA MET A 252 -10.51 -5.91 38.21
C MET A 252 -10.45 -6.30 39.69
N ASP A 253 -11.58 -6.16 40.40
CA ASP A 253 -11.66 -6.54 41.82
C ASP A 253 -11.31 -8.04 42.02
N PRO A 254 -10.30 -8.38 42.84
CA PRO A 254 -9.86 -9.76 43.05
C PRO A 254 -10.91 -10.66 43.72
N SER A 255 -11.96 -10.09 44.32
CA SER A 255 -13.02 -10.82 45.02
C SER A 255 -14.11 -11.36 44.09
N ILE A 256 -14.15 -10.92 42.83
CA ILE A 256 -15.17 -11.38 41.89
C ILE A 256 -14.83 -12.75 41.32
N LEU A 257 -15.85 -13.50 40.92
CA LEU A 257 -15.66 -14.78 40.24
C LEU A 257 -14.99 -14.54 38.88
N LEU A 258 -14.08 -15.44 38.49
CA LEU A 258 -13.44 -15.42 37.17
C LEU A 258 -14.46 -15.33 36.02
N TRP A 259 -15.62 -15.98 36.18
CA TRP A 259 -16.70 -15.90 35.21
C TRP A 259 -17.23 -14.48 35.04
N THR A 260 -17.44 -13.76 36.15
CA THR A 260 -17.91 -12.37 36.16
C THR A 260 -16.87 -11.43 35.55
N ALA A 261 -15.59 -11.61 35.91
CA ALA A 261 -14.49 -10.85 35.32
C ALA A 261 -14.43 -11.05 33.79
N HIS A 262 -14.56 -12.29 33.33
CA HIS A 262 -14.56 -12.62 31.91
C HIS A 262 -15.77 -12.05 31.15
N GLU A 263 -16.96 -12.00 31.76
CA GLU A 263 -18.11 -11.31 31.17
C GLU A 263 -17.88 -9.80 31.03
N MET A 264 -17.30 -9.15 32.06
CA MET A 264 -16.94 -7.73 32.00
C MET A 264 -15.92 -7.44 30.89
N ALA A 265 -14.89 -8.30 30.76
CA ALA A 265 -13.92 -8.21 29.68
C ALA A 265 -14.58 -8.40 28.29
N ARG A 266 -15.55 -9.31 28.14
CA ARG A 266 -16.32 -9.48 26.90
C ARG A 266 -17.16 -8.26 26.54
N VAL A 267 -17.68 -7.52 27.52
CA VAL A 267 -18.39 -6.26 27.26
C VAL A 267 -17.42 -5.21 26.70
N ALA A 268 -16.22 -5.09 27.28
CA ALA A 268 -15.18 -4.20 26.77
C ALA A 268 -14.70 -4.59 25.36
N GLU A 269 -14.45 -5.88 25.13
CA GLU A 269 -14.09 -6.43 23.82
C GLU A 269 -15.14 -6.05 22.77
N LYS A 270 -16.43 -6.26 23.09
CA LYS A 270 -17.54 -5.93 22.19
C LYS A 270 -17.61 -4.44 21.88
N ALA A 271 -17.40 -3.57 22.89
CA ALA A 271 -17.38 -2.12 22.68
C ALA A 271 -16.26 -1.68 21.75
N ILE A 272 -15.07 -2.30 21.84
CA ILE A 272 -13.97 -2.07 20.91
C ILE A 272 -14.37 -2.56 19.50
N LEU A 273 -14.94 -3.75 19.38
CA LEU A 273 -15.36 -4.33 18.08
C LEU A 273 -16.49 -3.54 17.40
N GLU A 274 -17.31 -2.79 18.14
CA GLU A 274 -18.31 -1.89 17.53
C GLU A 274 -17.65 -0.78 16.71
N LYS A 275 -16.49 -0.29 17.14
CA LYS A 275 -15.73 0.76 16.45
C LYS A 275 -14.64 0.20 15.52
N TYR A 276 -14.05 -0.93 15.88
CA TYR A 276 -12.98 -1.63 15.15
C TYR A 276 -13.41 -3.06 14.78
N PRO A 277 -14.29 -3.25 13.78
CA PRO A 277 -14.98 -4.53 13.55
C PRO A 277 -14.11 -5.70 13.10
N GLU A 278 -12.90 -5.41 12.59
CA GLU A 278 -11.95 -6.41 12.11
C GLU A 278 -10.78 -6.63 13.07
N ALA A 279 -10.81 -5.98 14.25
CA ALA A 279 -9.77 -6.12 15.26
C ALA A 279 -9.68 -7.56 15.78
N ASP A 280 -8.47 -7.96 16.16
CA ASP A 280 -8.20 -9.16 16.94
C ASP A 280 -7.74 -8.71 18.31
N ILE A 281 -8.43 -9.16 19.37
CA ILE A 281 -8.32 -8.58 20.70
C ILE A 281 -7.97 -9.68 21.70
N ILE A 282 -6.89 -9.46 22.46
CA ILE A 282 -6.50 -10.31 23.58
C ILE A 282 -6.50 -9.44 24.84
N ILE A 283 -7.37 -9.79 25.78
CA ILE A 283 -7.49 -9.09 27.06
C ILE A 283 -6.96 -10.02 28.15
N HIS A 284 -5.91 -9.59 28.85
CA HIS A 284 -5.50 -10.22 30.09
C HIS A 284 -6.23 -9.57 31.27
N ILE A 285 -6.61 -10.36 32.28
CA ILE A 285 -7.31 -9.87 33.46
C ILE A 285 -6.38 -10.01 34.65
N ASP A 286 -6.04 -8.87 35.26
CA ASP A 286 -5.22 -8.77 36.46
C ASP A 286 -6.06 -8.40 37.68
N PRO A 287 -5.71 -8.92 38.86
CA PRO A 287 -6.31 -8.46 40.10
C PRO A 287 -5.81 -7.03 40.42
N TYR A 288 -6.75 -6.14 40.76
CA TYR A 288 -6.43 -4.76 41.10
C TYR A 288 -5.51 -4.69 42.32
N GLY A 289 -4.43 -3.90 42.18
CA GLY A 289 -3.41 -3.76 43.23
C GLY A 289 -2.38 -4.90 43.26
N ASP A 290 -2.38 -5.80 42.28
CA ASP A 290 -1.26 -6.72 42.11
C ASP A 290 0.00 -5.95 41.71
N THR A 291 1.10 -6.21 42.42
CA THR A 291 2.40 -5.56 42.22
C THR A 291 3.48 -6.58 41.84
N TYR A 292 3.11 -7.85 41.69
CA TYR A 292 4.00 -8.97 41.39
C TYR A 292 3.73 -9.59 40.01
N ASP A 293 3.25 -8.83 39.04
CA ASP A 293 3.15 -9.35 37.68
C ASP A 293 4.54 -9.48 37.05
N ALA A 294 5.04 -10.71 36.94
CA ALA A 294 6.35 -11.00 36.37
C ALA A 294 6.47 -10.69 34.85
N ARG A 295 5.36 -10.34 34.19
CA ARG A 295 5.39 -9.85 32.80
C ARG A 295 5.86 -8.39 32.69
N HIS A 296 5.88 -7.65 33.81
CA HIS A 296 6.17 -6.21 33.88
C HIS A 296 7.26 -5.87 34.90
#